data_AF-A0A843IV49-F1
#
_entry.id   AF-A0A843IV49-F1
#
_cell.length_a   1.000
_cell.length_b   1.000
_cell.length_c   1.000
_cell.angle_alpha   90.00
_cell.angle_beta   90.00
_cell.angle_gamma   90.00
#
_symmetry.space_group_name_H-M   'P 1'
#
loop_
_entity.id
_entity.type
_entity.pdbx_description
1 polymer ?
#
loop_
_entity_poly.entity_id
_entity_poly.type
_entity_poly.pdbx_seq_one_letter_code
_entity_poly.pdbx_strand_id
1 'polypeptide(L)' 'MTDLNILLAGFGGQGILFTGKVIAYAGMMEGSEVSWLPSYGPEMRGGTANCSVCLSDRAIGSRWSSPPTCWWP' A
#
# COMPACT_ATOMS: atom_id res chain seq x y z
N MET A 1 4.68 -11.26 15.34
CA MET A 1 5.48 -11.36 14.10
C MET A 1 4.48 -11.34 12.97
N THR A 2 4.12 -10.13 12.54
CA THR A 2 2.94 -9.89 11.72
C THR A 2 3.30 -8.85 10.67
N ASP A 3 3.72 -9.33 9.50
CA ASP A 3 3.90 -8.50 8.32
C ASP A 3 2.52 -8.13 7.75
N LEU A 4 2.17 -6.85 7.74
CA LEU A 4 0.88 -6.38 7.26
C LEU A 4 1.02 -5.88 5.82
N ASN A 5 0.36 -6.59 4.89
CA ASN A 5 0.37 -6.27 3.46
C ASN A 5 -1.02 -5.87 2.98
N ILE A 6 -1.14 -4.62 2.58
CA ILE A 6 -2.38 -3.99 2.17
C ILE A 6 -2.27 -3.62 0.70
N LEU A 7 -3.16 -4.17 -0.13
CA LEU A 7 -3.35 -3.71 -1.50
C LEU A 7 -4.65 -2.93 -1.57
N LEU A 8 -4.54 -1.66 -1.94
CA LEU A 8 -5.66 -0.80 -2.25
C LEU A 8 -5.79 -0.74 -3.76
N ALA A 9 -6.93 -1.14 -4.31
CA ALA A 9 -7.22 -1.05 -5.73
C ALA A 9 -8.52 -0.26 -5.94
N GLY A 10 -8.56 0.59 -6.95
CA GLY A 10 -9.73 1.39 -7.26
C GLY A 10 -9.52 2.31 -8.46
N PHE A 11 -10.40 3.29 -8.59
CA PHE A 11 -10.34 4.28 -9.67
C PHE A 11 -9.76 5.62 -9.19
N GLY A 12 -9.03 6.29 -10.06
CA GLY A 12 -8.48 7.62 -9.84
C GLY A 12 -9.57 8.62 -9.46
N GLY A 13 -9.42 9.26 -8.29
CA GLY A 13 -10.40 10.17 -7.70
C GLY A 13 -11.04 9.67 -6.39
N GLN A 14 -10.86 8.39 -6.04
CA GLN A 14 -11.43 7.79 -4.81
C GLN A 14 -10.52 7.90 -3.57
N GLY A 15 -9.38 8.61 -3.68
CA GLY A 15 -8.45 8.77 -2.56
C GLY A 15 -7.58 7.55 -2.25
N ILE A 16 -7.50 6.55 -3.13
CA ILE A 16 -6.69 5.32 -2.95
C ILE A 16 -5.24 5.61 -2.56
N LEU A 17 -4.58 6.52 -3.28
CA LEU A 17 -3.19 6.93 -3.00
C LEU A 17 -3.06 7.65 -1.65
N PHE A 18 -4.08 8.42 -1.27
CA PHE A 18 -4.09 9.14 0.00
C PHE A 18 -4.20 8.18 1.18
N THR A 19 -5.14 7.23 1.11
CA THR A 19 -5.29 6.18 2.13
C THR A 19 -4.01 5.37 2.30
N GLY A 20 -3.36 4.98 1.20
CA GLY A 20 -2.09 4.25 1.27
C GLY A 20 -0.98 5.04 1.97
N LYS A 21 -0.90 6.35 1.72
CA LYS A 21 0.03 7.24 2.44
C LYS A 21 -0.29 7.34 3.92
N VAL A 22 -1.56 7.48 4.29
CA VAL A 22 -1.97 7.59 5.71
C VAL A 22 -1.56 6.32 6.48
N ILE A 23 -1.77 5.14 5.91
CA ILE A 23 -1.37 3.87 6.53
C ILE A 23 0.16 3.77 6.64
N ALA A 24 0.89 4.19 5.60
CA ALA A 24 2.34 4.27 5.64
C ALA A 24 2.84 5.21 6.75
N TYR A 25 2.24 6.39 6.91
CA TYR A 25 2.58 7.32 7.99
C TYR A 25 2.27 6.75 9.37
N ALA A 26 1.13 6.09 9.56
CA ALA A 26 0.78 5.45 10.81
C ALA A 26 1.82 4.38 11.20
N GLY A 27 2.22 3.53 10.25
CA GLY A 27 3.26 2.52 10.48
C GLY A 27 4.64 3.11 10.79
N MET A 28 5.01 4.22 10.15
CA MET A 28 6.24 4.94 10.49
C MET A 28 6.19 5.55 11.90
N MET A 29 5.03 6.07 12.33
CA MET A 29 4.85 6.61 13.68
C MET A 29 4.93 5.52 14.76
N GLU A 30 4.54 4.30 14.42
CA GLU A 30 4.64 3.13 15.30
C GLU A 30 6.05 2.52 15.34
N GLY A 31 6.97 3.05 14.52
CA GLY A 31 8.37 2.59 14.46
C GLY A 31 8.58 1.32 13.63
N SER A 32 7.56 0.89 12.87
CA SER A 32 7.67 -0.20 11.92
C SER A 32 8.31 0.27 10.63
N GLU A 33 8.98 -0.65 9.94
CA GLU A 33 9.48 -0.43 8.59
C GLU A 33 8.32 -0.42 7.59
N VAL A 34 8.36 0.52 6.64
CA VAL A 34 7.25 0.79 5.72
C VAL A 34 7.72 0.80 4.28
N SER A 35 7.01 0.10 3.41
CA SER A 35 7.18 0.17 1.95
C SER A 35 5.88 0.58 1.28
N TRP A 36 5.92 1.70 0.55
CA TRP A 36 4.76 2.26 -0.15
C TRP A 36 5.02 2.30 -1.65
N LEU A 37 4.25 1.54 -2.42
CA LEU A 37 4.35 1.47 -3.88
C LEU A 37 3.02 1.87 -4.53
N PRO A 38 2.90 3.11 -5.01
CA PRO A 38 1.77 3.52 -5.83
C PRO A 38 1.93 2.98 -7.26
N SER A 39 0.84 2.49 -7.84
CA SER A 39 0.73 2.05 -9.23
C SER A 39 -0.51 2.66 -9.84
N TYR A 40 -0.35 3.69 -10.67
CA TYR A 40 -1.46 4.39 -11.32
C TYR A 40 -1.16 4.59 -12.80
N GLY A 41 -2.19 4.49 -13.63
CA GLY A 41 -2.10 4.81 -15.04
C GLY A 41 -1.94 6.33 -15.28
N PRO A 42 -1.54 6.76 -16.49
CA PRO A 42 -1.43 8.18 -16.87
C PRO A 42 -2.79 8.92 -16.90
N GLU A 43 -3.88 8.21 -16.63
CA GLU A 43 -5.26 8.70 -16.63
C GLU A 43 -5.56 9.50 -15.36
N MET A 44 -5.53 10.83 -15.46
CA MET A 44 -5.80 11.75 -14.34
C MET A 44 -7.27 11.73 -13.85
N ARG A 45 -8.17 11.00 -14.52
CA ARG A 45 -9.57 10.79 -14.13
C ARG A 45 -10.07 9.45 -14.68
N GLY A 46 -10.55 8.57 -13.81
CA GLY A 46 -11.18 7.30 -14.21
C GLY A 46 -10.21 6.15 -14.54
N GLY A 47 -8.90 6.36 -14.44
CA GLY A 47 -7.93 5.27 -14.58
C GLY A 47 -7.80 4.40 -13.34
N THR A 48 -7.26 3.20 -13.51
CA THR A 48 -6.98 2.29 -12.39
C THR A 48 -5.85 2.86 -11.53
N ALA A 49 -6.13 3.02 -10.23
CA ALA A 49 -5.20 3.44 -9.21
C ALA A 49 -5.07 2.34 -8.16
N ASN A 50 -3.91 1.72 -8.12
CA ASN A 50 -3.53 0.70 -7.17
C ASN A 50 -2.42 1.22 -6.25
N CYS A 51 -2.40 0.75 -5.02
CA CYS A 51 -1.40 1.14 -4.05
C CYS A 51 -1.12 -0.03 -3.13
N SER A 52 0.14 -0.47 -3.08
CA SER A 52 0.58 -1.50 -2.14
C SER A 52 1.30 -0.84 -0.98
N VAL A 53 0.89 -1.18 0.24
CA VAL A 53 1.53 -0.77 1.49
C VAL A 53 1.95 -2.03 2.23
N CYS A 54 3.22 -2.11 2.60
CA CYS A 54 3.77 -3.18 3.40
C CYS A 54 4.32 -2.58 4.70
N LEU A 55 3.88 -3.11 5.84
CA LEU A 55 4.37 -2.77 7.18
C LEU A 55 5.01 -4.01 7.80
N SER A 56 6.21 -3.84 8.36
CA SER A 56 6.94 -4.92 9.01
C SER A 56 7.72 -4.41 10.21
N ASP A 57 7.82 -5.22 11.26
CA ASP A 57 8.60 -4.88 12.46
C ASP A 57 10.11 -5.11 12.28
N ARG A 58 10.52 -5.59 11.10
CA ARG A 58 11.93 -5.86 10.75
C ARG A 58 12.29 -5.15 9.45
N ALA A 59 13.59 -4.90 9.25
CA ALA A 59 14.12 -4.29 8.03
C ALA A 59 13.55 -4.97 6.77
N ILE A 60 12.83 -4.19 5.95
CA ILE A 60 12.22 -4.69 4.72
C ILE A 60 13.33 -4.84 3.67
N GLY A 61 13.90 -6.05 3.58
CA GLY A 61 14.76 -6.43 2.46
C GLY A 61 13.92 -6.50 1.18
N SER A 62 14.12 -5.55 0.27
CA SER A 62 13.59 -5.44 -1.10
C SER A 62 12.53 -6.47 -1.52
N ARG A 63 11.27 -6.01 -1.68
CA ARG A 63 10.09 -6.73 -2.21
C ARG A 63 9.90 -8.15 -1.66
N TRP A 64 9.38 -8.24 -0.43
CA TRP A 64 8.71 -9.45 0.02
C TRP A 64 7.36 -9.61 -0.69
N SER A 65 7.32 -10.50 -1.70
CA SER A 65 6.12 -10.87 -2.45
C SER A 65 5.29 -11.87 -1.63
N SER A 66 4.55 -11.42 -0.63
CA SER A 66 3.42 -12.19 -0.11
C SER A 66 2.12 -11.73 -0.76
N PRO A 67 1.14 -12.64 -0.99
CA PRO A 67 -0.16 -12.24 -1.47
C PRO A 67 -0.78 -11.25 -0.45
N PRO A 68 -1.25 -10.08 -0.90
CA PRO A 68 -1.97 -9.13 -0.04
C PRO A 68 -3.14 -9.82 0.67
N THR A 69 -3.21 -9.59 1.97
CA THR A 69 -4.08 -10.33 2.90
C THR A 69 -5.56 -9.95 2.75
N CYS A 70 -5.86 -8.94 1.94
CA CYS A 70 -7.21 -8.52 1.58
C CYS A 70 -7.29 -8.34 0.04
N TRP A 71 -7.66 -9.41 -0.66
CA TRP A 71 -8.21 -9.36 -2.01
C TRP A 71 -9.66 -9.77 -1.92
N TRP A 72 -10.57 -8.86 -2.24
CA TRP A 72 -11.96 -9.22 -2.51
C TRP A 72 -12.09 -9.56 -4.01
N PRO A 73 -12.81 -10.64 -4.40
CA PRO A 73 -13.03 -11.02 -5.80
C PRO A 73 -13.86 -10.00 -6.59
#